data_AF-A0A176RX64-F1
#
_entry.id   AF-A0A176RX64-F1
#
_cell.length_a   1.000
_cell.length_b   1.000
_cell.length_c   1.000
_cell.angle_alpha   90.00
_cell.angle_beta   90.00
_cell.angle_gamma   90.00
#
_symmetry.space_group_name_H-M   'P 1'
#
loop_
_entity.id
_entity.type
_entity.pdbx_description
1 polymer ?
#
loop_
_entity_poly.entity_id
_entity_poly.type
_entity_poly.pdbx_seq_one_letter_code
_entity_poly.pdbx_strand_id
1 'polypeptide(L)'
;MPRCARLVEPAYLVTVLKELLSRDHLRVTVHKEAIRLLGTYASSASIPLLRTQWQRPSIHRDVQIAIGHAARNLLNHEEAWLFLEEMVQSEDIDITRSLCTQQPSALAEAARVRYARLLVKLTQHTEVQVRREAFIALKAWTVGVEAEIAAAAVSRIIDLENSPEWKSALEVLLTCCRDGAVTERLDEVVQAVIATSKCFACLPVSLHAIVHVFWLPYNRIRCYSETMPPPLVGRWRMMRHWQRWY
;
A
#
# COMPACT_ATOMS: atom_id res chain seq x y z
N MET A 1 25.04 -7.16 5.41
CA MET A 1 25.00 -8.60 5.73
C MET A 1 26.41 -9.16 5.78
N PRO A 2 26.81 -9.90 6.82
CA PRO A 2 28.15 -10.47 6.89
C PRO A 2 28.28 -11.51 5.78
N ARG A 3 29.26 -11.35 4.89
CA ARG A 3 29.51 -12.24 3.74
C ARG A 3 29.63 -13.72 4.14
N CYS A 4 30.07 -13.98 5.37
CA CYS A 4 30.29 -15.33 5.91
C CYS A 4 29.00 -16.13 6.11
N ALA A 5 27.85 -15.49 6.36
CA ALA A 5 26.60 -16.22 6.61
C ALA A 5 26.13 -17.05 5.39
N ARG A 6 26.52 -16.64 4.18
CA ARG A 6 26.24 -17.36 2.93
C ARG A 6 27.07 -18.63 2.76
N LEU A 7 28.14 -18.77 3.54
CA LEU A 7 29.08 -19.88 3.47
C LEU A 7 28.77 -20.97 4.51
N VAL A 8 27.73 -20.78 5.31
CA VAL A 8 27.33 -21.69 6.39
C VAL A 8 26.08 -22.44 5.97
N GLU A 9 26.00 -23.72 6.31
CA GLU A 9 24.79 -24.52 6.08
C GLU A 9 23.58 -23.88 6.79
N PRO A 10 22.44 -23.67 6.10
CA PRO A 10 21.28 -22.99 6.67
C PRO A 10 20.79 -23.60 7.99
N ALA A 11 20.76 -24.93 8.11
CA ALA A 11 20.32 -25.62 9.32
C ALA A 11 21.24 -25.34 10.52
N TYR A 12 22.56 -25.34 10.30
CA TYR A 12 23.53 -24.99 11.32
C TYR A 12 23.41 -23.51 11.72
N LEU A 13 23.24 -22.61 10.75
CA LEU A 13 23.03 -21.19 11.01
C LEU A 13 21.79 -20.94 11.89
N VAL A 14 20.67 -21.59 11.59
CA VAL A 14 19.44 -21.48 12.42
C VAL A 14 19.69 -21.96 13.85
N THR A 15 20.48 -23.03 14.02
CA THR A 15 20.84 -23.55 15.35
C THR A 15 21.66 -22.54 16.16
N VAL A 16 22.69 -21.94 15.54
CA VAL A 16 23.51 -20.90 16.16
C VAL A 16 22.67 -19.65 16.50
N LEU A 17 21.79 -19.23 15.59
CA LEU A 17 20.89 -18.10 15.82
C LEU A 17 19.91 -18.38 16.96
N LYS A 18 19.41 -19.62 17.08
CA LYS A 18 18.54 -20.03 18.19
C LYS A 18 19.25 -19.87 19.54
N GLU A 19 20.47 -20.35 19.66
CA GLU A 19 21.27 -20.22 20.88
C GLU A 19 21.60 -18.76 21.20
N LEU A 20 21.92 -17.95 20.18
CA LEU A 20 22.14 -16.52 20.36
C LEU A 20 20.87 -15.84 20.86
N LEU A 21 19.71 -16.11 20.24
CA LEU A 21 18.44 -15.49 20.58
C LEU A 21 17.89 -15.97 21.95
N SER A 22 18.34 -17.11 22.48
CA SER A 22 17.92 -17.57 23.80
C SER A 22 18.61 -16.85 24.96
N ARG A 23 19.71 -16.11 24.72
CA ARG A 23 20.41 -15.41 25.81
C ARG A 23 19.56 -14.24 26.33
N ASP A 24 19.75 -13.95 27.61
CA ASP A 24 19.18 -12.77 28.24
C ASP A 24 19.98 -11.51 27.84
N HIS A 25 19.31 -10.36 27.86
CA HIS A 25 19.92 -9.04 27.68
C HIS A 25 20.76 -8.84 26.39
N LEU A 26 20.28 -9.35 25.24
CA LEU A 26 20.91 -9.00 23.96
C LEU A 26 20.83 -7.50 23.67
N ARG A 27 21.93 -6.94 23.17
CA ARG A 27 21.92 -5.60 22.56
C ARG A 27 20.92 -5.59 21.41
N VAL A 28 20.07 -4.56 21.35
CA VAL A 28 19.02 -4.39 20.34
C VAL A 28 19.58 -4.51 18.91
N THR A 29 20.77 -3.96 18.66
CA THR A 29 21.44 -4.05 17.35
C THR A 29 21.82 -5.47 16.95
N VAL A 30 22.29 -6.28 17.89
CA VAL A 30 22.60 -7.70 17.65
C VAL A 30 21.30 -8.49 17.47
N HIS A 31 20.31 -8.21 18.31
CA HIS A 31 19.01 -8.88 18.25
C HIS A 31 18.33 -8.68 16.89
N LYS A 32 18.18 -7.44 16.43
CA LYS A 32 17.55 -7.15 15.12
C LYS A 32 18.30 -7.78 13.95
N GLU A 33 19.64 -7.85 14.02
CA GLU A 33 20.43 -8.45 12.94
C GLU A 33 20.33 -9.98 12.95
N ALA A 34 20.29 -10.61 14.13
CA ALA A 34 20.04 -12.05 14.25
C ALA A 34 18.67 -12.43 13.68
N ILE A 35 17.63 -11.63 13.94
CA ILE A 35 16.29 -11.82 13.36
C ILE A 35 16.30 -11.65 11.83
N ARG A 36 16.99 -10.63 11.30
CA ARG A 36 17.11 -10.43 9.84
C ARG A 36 17.81 -11.61 9.17
N LEU A 37 18.85 -12.17 9.80
CA LEU A 37 19.50 -13.39 9.32
C LEU A 37 18.54 -14.57 9.35
N LEU A 38 17.78 -14.74 10.44
CA LEU A 38 16.79 -15.81 10.58
C LEU A 38 15.71 -15.76 9.49
N GLY A 39 15.27 -14.56 9.11
CA GLY A 39 14.36 -14.36 7.98
C GLY A 39 15.02 -14.49 6.61
N THR A 40 16.32 -14.25 6.48
CA THR A 40 17.02 -14.36 5.18
C THR A 40 17.32 -15.81 4.83
N TYR A 41 17.69 -16.63 5.81
CA TYR A 41 17.96 -18.06 5.66
C TYR A 41 16.78 -18.88 6.20
N ALA A 42 15.58 -18.39 5.96
CA ALA A 42 14.37 -18.86 6.60
C ALA A 42 14.14 -20.36 6.37
N SER A 43 13.68 -21.02 7.41
CA SER A 43 13.16 -22.40 7.35
C SER A 43 11.84 -22.44 8.10
N SER A 44 11.09 -23.55 8.00
CA SER A 44 9.88 -23.74 8.80
C SER A 44 10.16 -23.61 10.31
N ALA A 45 11.37 -23.95 10.76
CA ALA A 45 11.80 -23.77 12.16
C ALA A 45 12.00 -22.30 12.57
N SER A 46 12.11 -21.37 11.62
CA SER A 46 12.26 -19.94 11.90
C SER A 46 10.99 -19.33 12.52
N ILE A 47 9.80 -19.79 12.12
CA ILE A 47 8.52 -19.20 12.56
C ILE A 47 8.32 -19.34 14.08
N PRO A 48 8.46 -20.54 14.69
CA PRO A 48 8.38 -20.67 16.14
C PRO A 48 9.39 -19.79 16.88
N LEU A 49 10.62 -19.66 16.36
CA LEU A 49 11.64 -18.80 16.95
C LEU A 49 11.24 -17.32 16.89
N LEU A 50 10.74 -16.84 15.75
CA LEU A 50 10.21 -15.48 15.62
C LEU A 50 9.06 -15.24 16.61
N ARG A 51 8.16 -16.22 16.77
CA ARG A 51 7.02 -16.14 17.70
C ARG A 51 7.48 -16.05 19.15
N THR A 52 8.45 -16.88 19.55
CA THR A 52 9.06 -16.82 20.88
C THR A 52 9.68 -15.45 21.14
N GLN A 53 10.39 -14.88 20.17
CA GLN A 53 10.98 -13.55 20.34
C GLN A 53 9.91 -12.46 20.42
N TRP A 54 8.89 -12.51 19.57
CA TRP A 54 7.77 -11.55 19.55
C TRP A 54 7.01 -11.48 20.88
N GLN A 55 6.84 -12.62 21.55
CA GLN A 55 6.13 -12.74 22.83
C GLN A 55 6.96 -12.34 24.05
N ARG A 56 8.24 -11.97 23.88
CA ARG A 56 9.08 -11.55 25.02
C ARG A 56 8.53 -10.28 25.66
N PRO A 57 8.40 -10.25 27.00
CA PRO A 57 8.08 -9.01 27.70
C PRO A 57 9.10 -7.92 27.33
N SER A 58 8.62 -6.70 27.11
CA SER A 58 9.45 -5.54 26.80
C SER A 58 10.36 -5.70 25.58
N ILE A 59 9.93 -6.47 24.57
CA ILE A 59 10.63 -6.52 23.30
C ILE A 59 10.71 -5.10 22.69
N HIS A 60 11.90 -4.73 22.23
CA HIS A 60 12.13 -3.41 21.65
C HIS A 60 11.45 -3.28 20.27
N ARG A 61 10.84 -2.12 19.98
CA ARG A 61 10.14 -1.85 18.70
C ARG A 61 10.96 -2.19 17.45
N ASP A 62 12.25 -1.82 17.39
CA ASP A 62 13.13 -2.17 16.26
C ASP A 62 13.27 -3.68 16.04
N VAL A 63 13.15 -4.48 17.10
CA VAL A 63 13.19 -5.94 17.00
C VAL A 63 11.86 -6.45 16.46
N GLN A 64 10.73 -5.89 16.90
CA GLN A 64 9.41 -6.19 16.31
C GLN A 64 9.39 -5.85 14.82
N ILE A 65 9.89 -4.68 14.42
CA ILE A 65 10.05 -4.30 13.01
C ILE A 65 10.93 -5.31 12.26
N ALA A 66 12.05 -5.74 12.86
CA ALA A 66 12.90 -6.77 12.26
C ALA A 66 12.20 -8.12 12.12
N ILE A 67 11.36 -8.52 13.08
CA ILE A 67 10.53 -9.73 13.00
C ILE A 67 9.53 -9.59 11.85
N GLY A 68 8.88 -8.44 11.69
CA GLY A 68 8.02 -8.15 10.55
C GLY A 68 8.75 -8.27 9.21
N HIS A 69 9.97 -7.74 9.11
CA HIS A 69 10.82 -7.93 7.92
C HIS A 69 11.14 -9.41 7.69
N ALA A 70 11.46 -10.18 8.74
CA ALA A 70 11.74 -11.60 8.61
C ALA A 70 10.50 -12.40 8.17
N ALA A 71 9.32 -12.08 8.70
CA ALA A 71 8.05 -12.72 8.35
C ALA A 71 7.69 -12.53 6.87
N ARG A 72 8.05 -11.40 6.25
CA ARG A 72 7.83 -11.15 4.81
C ARG A 72 8.58 -12.13 3.90
N ASN A 73 9.65 -12.75 4.38
CA ASN A 73 10.38 -13.79 3.66
C ASN A 73 9.77 -15.20 3.84
N LEU A 74 8.72 -15.33 4.67
CA LEU A 74 8.08 -16.58 5.08
C LEU A 74 6.58 -16.60 4.72
N LEU A 75 6.12 -15.75 3.81
CA LEU A 75 4.68 -15.58 3.50
C LEU A 75 4.01 -16.76 2.79
N ASN A 76 4.78 -17.80 2.46
CA ASN A 76 4.26 -19.11 2.07
C ASN A 76 3.70 -19.90 3.27
N HIS A 77 3.92 -19.43 4.50
CA HIS A 77 3.37 -19.97 5.73
C HIS A 77 2.32 -19.04 6.32
N GLU A 78 1.18 -19.60 6.73
CA GLU A 78 0.05 -18.82 7.25
C GLU A 78 0.41 -18.07 8.53
N GLU A 79 1.23 -18.70 9.38
CA GLU A 79 1.66 -18.16 10.66
C GLU A 79 2.54 -16.90 10.51
N ALA A 80 3.19 -16.72 9.35
CA ALA A 80 3.95 -15.52 9.05
C ALA A 80 3.05 -14.28 8.86
N TRP A 81 1.83 -14.49 8.35
CA TRP A 81 0.84 -13.42 8.15
C TRP A 81 0.33 -12.85 9.46
N LEU A 82 0.22 -13.69 10.51
CA LEU A 82 -0.21 -13.26 11.84
C LEU A 82 0.68 -12.14 12.41
N PHE A 83 2.01 -12.20 12.19
CA PHE A 83 2.89 -11.10 12.61
C PHE A 83 2.54 -9.79 11.91
N LEU A 84 2.26 -9.84 10.60
CA LEU A 84 1.91 -8.64 9.85
C LEU A 84 0.54 -8.09 10.26
N GLU A 85 -0.41 -8.96 10.56
CA GLU A 85 -1.73 -8.58 11.07
C GLU A 85 -1.62 -7.93 12.46
N GLU A 86 -0.81 -8.49 13.36
CA GLU A 86 -0.53 -7.89 14.66
C GLU A 86 0.19 -6.53 14.53
N MET A 87 1.11 -6.39 13.57
CA MET A 87 1.75 -5.10 13.27
C MET A 87 0.77 -4.05 12.76
N VAL A 88 -0.24 -4.45 11.96
CA VAL A 88 -1.31 -3.54 11.50
C VAL A 88 -2.13 -3.00 12.67
N GLN A 89 -2.30 -3.80 13.74
CA GLN A 89 -3.05 -3.41 14.95
C GLN A 89 -2.19 -2.70 16.00
N SER A 90 -0.90 -2.46 15.73
CA SER A 90 -0.01 -1.84 16.71
C SER A 90 -0.33 -0.37 16.90
N GLU A 91 -0.34 0.06 18.17
CA GLU A 91 -0.39 1.49 18.53
C GLU A 91 0.94 2.21 18.24
N ASP A 92 2.05 1.47 18.09
CA ASP A 92 3.35 2.06 17.75
C ASP A 92 3.39 2.39 16.25
N ILE A 93 3.37 3.70 15.98
CA ILE A 93 3.38 4.28 14.64
C ILE A 93 4.54 3.75 13.79
N ASP A 94 5.73 3.55 14.34
CA ASP A 94 6.90 3.12 13.58
C ASP A 94 6.80 1.64 13.17
N ILE A 95 6.16 0.80 13.99
CA ILE A 95 5.87 -0.60 13.65
C ILE A 95 4.92 -0.66 12.47
N THR A 96 3.81 0.08 12.56
CA THR A 96 2.77 0.10 11.52
C THR A 96 3.31 0.66 10.21
N ARG A 97 4.04 1.77 10.26
CA ARG A 97 4.70 2.39 9.08
C ARG A 97 5.73 1.48 8.43
N SER A 98 6.40 0.61 9.19
CA SER A 98 7.39 -0.30 8.62
C SER A 98 6.81 -1.22 7.54
N LEU A 99 5.49 -1.49 7.57
CA LEU A 99 4.80 -2.27 6.54
C LEU A 99 4.77 -1.57 5.18
N CYS A 100 4.68 -0.24 5.18
CA CYS A 100 4.63 0.59 3.97
C CYS A 100 5.97 0.65 3.21
N THR A 101 7.07 0.19 3.83
CA THR A 101 8.41 0.19 3.22
C THR A 101 8.62 -0.94 2.21
N GLN A 102 7.75 -1.94 2.22
CA GLN A 102 7.84 -3.11 1.36
C GLN A 102 7.49 -2.76 -0.09
N GLN A 103 8.24 -3.34 -1.03
CA GLN A 103 7.95 -3.24 -2.47
C GLN A 103 7.31 -4.53 -2.99
N PRO A 104 6.36 -4.46 -3.94
CA PRO A 104 5.73 -5.64 -4.53
C PRO A 104 6.73 -6.57 -5.22
N SER A 105 7.75 -6.00 -5.87
CA SER A 105 8.80 -6.74 -6.59
C SER A 105 9.65 -7.63 -5.68
N ALA A 106 9.71 -7.32 -4.39
CA ALA A 106 10.43 -8.11 -3.40
C ALA A 106 9.58 -9.22 -2.75
N LEU A 107 8.29 -9.34 -3.12
CA LEU A 107 7.42 -10.44 -2.70
C LEU A 107 7.11 -11.40 -3.86
N ALA A 108 6.87 -12.66 -3.50
CA ALA A 108 6.28 -13.65 -4.40
C ALA A 108 4.91 -13.18 -4.88
N GLU A 109 4.60 -13.43 -6.15
CA GLU A 109 3.37 -12.94 -6.80
C GLU A 109 2.11 -13.34 -6.05
N ALA A 110 2.04 -14.59 -5.58
CA ALA A 110 0.92 -15.12 -4.80
C ALA A 110 0.65 -14.36 -3.49
N ALA A 111 1.65 -13.69 -2.92
CA ALA A 111 1.50 -12.92 -1.69
C ALA A 111 1.09 -11.46 -1.91
N ARG A 112 1.21 -10.93 -3.14
CA ARG A 112 1.11 -9.48 -3.39
C ARG A 112 -0.27 -8.91 -3.09
N VAL A 113 -1.33 -9.55 -3.57
CA VAL A 113 -2.72 -9.13 -3.34
C VAL A 113 -3.06 -9.12 -1.85
N ARG A 114 -2.68 -10.18 -1.12
CA ARG A 114 -2.93 -10.26 0.33
C ARG A 114 -2.12 -9.21 1.10
N TYR A 115 -0.88 -8.93 0.71
CA TYR A 115 -0.07 -7.88 1.32
C TYR A 115 -0.65 -6.48 1.03
N ALA A 116 -1.10 -6.22 -0.21
CA ALA A 116 -1.74 -4.96 -0.57
C ALA A 116 -3.01 -4.71 0.28
N ARG A 117 -3.82 -5.75 0.51
CA ARG A 117 -4.97 -5.69 1.44
C ARG A 117 -4.59 -5.33 2.87
N LEU A 118 -3.42 -5.75 3.36
CA LEU A 118 -2.92 -5.28 4.66
C LEU A 118 -2.63 -3.78 4.64
N LEU A 119 -2.03 -3.27 3.57
CA LEU A 119 -1.78 -1.84 3.41
C LEU A 119 -3.08 -1.03 3.29
N VAL A 120 -4.12 -1.58 2.66
CA VAL A 120 -5.46 -0.96 2.64
C VAL A 120 -6.02 -0.79 4.06
N LYS A 121 -5.83 -1.75 4.97
CA LYS A 121 -6.26 -1.58 6.38
C LYS A 121 -5.61 -0.36 7.04
N LEU A 122 -4.35 -0.04 6.69
CA LEU A 122 -3.62 1.11 7.24
C LEU A 122 -4.20 2.46 6.81
N THR A 123 -5.00 2.51 5.75
CA THR A 123 -5.68 3.75 5.35
C THR A 123 -6.80 4.15 6.32
N GLN A 124 -7.14 3.29 7.29
CA GLN A 124 -8.13 3.56 8.34
C GLN A 124 -7.50 3.79 9.72
N HIS A 125 -6.16 3.83 9.79
CA HIS A 125 -5.46 4.04 11.05
C HIS A 125 -5.81 5.40 11.68
N THR A 126 -5.85 5.48 13.01
CA THR A 126 -6.19 6.71 13.75
C THR A 126 -5.20 7.85 13.46
N GLU A 127 -3.91 7.49 13.39
CA GLU A 127 -2.83 8.43 13.07
C GLU A 127 -2.77 8.81 11.58
N VAL A 128 -2.88 10.11 11.32
CA VAL A 128 -2.81 10.71 9.96
C VAL A 128 -1.53 10.31 9.23
N GLN A 129 -0.41 10.27 9.94
CA GLN A 129 0.89 9.96 9.33
C GLN A 129 0.92 8.54 8.76
N VAL A 130 0.32 7.57 9.45
CA VAL A 130 0.21 6.18 9.00
C VAL A 130 -0.67 6.11 7.75
N ARG A 131 -1.85 6.76 7.77
CA ARG A 131 -2.75 6.79 6.61
C ARG A 131 -2.08 7.38 5.37
N ARG A 132 -1.37 8.51 5.55
CA ARG A 132 -0.63 9.17 4.46
C ARG A 132 0.40 8.24 3.84
N GLU A 133 1.20 7.57 4.65
CA GLU A 133 2.24 6.64 4.17
C GLU A 133 1.65 5.39 3.51
N ALA A 134 0.51 4.90 4.01
CA ALA A 134 -0.22 3.82 3.37
C ALA A 134 -0.64 4.21 1.94
N PHE A 135 -1.26 5.38 1.75
CA PHE A 135 -1.64 5.85 0.42
C PHE A 135 -0.43 6.06 -0.51
N ILE A 136 0.68 6.58 0.02
CA ILE A 136 1.91 6.74 -0.76
C ILE A 136 2.42 5.37 -1.23
N ALA A 137 2.46 4.38 -0.33
CA ALA A 137 2.92 3.03 -0.65
C ALA A 137 2.00 2.35 -1.67
N LEU A 138 0.68 2.43 -1.48
CA LEU A 138 -0.34 1.77 -2.31
C LEU A 138 -0.26 2.12 -3.81
N LYS A 139 0.39 3.22 -4.19
CA LYS A 139 0.70 3.53 -5.60
C LYS A 139 1.46 2.41 -6.32
N ALA A 140 2.29 1.65 -5.61
CA ALA A 140 3.01 0.51 -6.17
C ALA A 140 2.20 -0.81 -6.12
N TRP A 141 1.08 -0.86 -5.39
CA TRP A 141 0.36 -2.09 -5.04
C TRP A 141 -1.02 -2.20 -5.69
N THR A 142 -1.28 -1.47 -6.77
CA THR A 142 -2.63 -1.37 -7.34
C THR A 142 -3.15 -2.66 -7.94
N VAL A 143 -2.26 -3.46 -8.54
CA VAL A 143 -2.62 -4.65 -9.33
C VAL A 143 -3.40 -5.68 -8.51
N GLY A 144 -4.64 -5.95 -8.91
CA GLY A 144 -5.52 -6.97 -8.33
C GLY A 144 -6.27 -6.53 -7.06
N VAL A 145 -6.15 -5.26 -6.66
CA VAL A 145 -6.84 -4.66 -5.50
C VAL A 145 -7.31 -3.23 -5.79
N GLU A 146 -7.43 -2.86 -7.06
CA GLU A 146 -7.70 -1.49 -7.53
C GLU A 146 -9.01 -0.95 -6.94
N ALA A 147 -10.06 -1.77 -6.92
CA ALA A 147 -11.37 -1.37 -6.40
C ALA A 147 -11.33 -1.07 -4.88
N GLU A 148 -10.59 -1.86 -4.11
CA GLU A 148 -10.45 -1.71 -2.66
C GLU A 148 -9.64 -0.44 -2.32
N ILE A 149 -8.55 -0.21 -3.05
CA ILE A 149 -7.73 1.00 -2.91
C ILE A 149 -8.52 2.24 -3.34
N ALA A 150 -9.24 2.18 -4.46
CA ALA A 150 -10.06 3.28 -4.93
C ALA A 150 -11.14 3.63 -3.90
N ALA A 151 -11.88 2.65 -3.38
CA ALA A 151 -12.89 2.88 -2.35
C ALA A 151 -12.30 3.55 -1.09
N ALA A 152 -11.14 3.07 -0.62
CA ALA A 152 -10.42 3.67 0.49
C ALA A 152 -10.04 5.13 0.20
N ALA A 153 -9.52 5.41 -1.00
CA ALA A 153 -9.13 6.75 -1.41
C ALA A 153 -10.33 7.71 -1.54
N VAL A 154 -11.41 7.28 -2.21
CA VAL A 154 -12.65 8.05 -2.36
C VAL A 154 -13.18 8.48 -0.99
N SER A 155 -13.19 7.56 0.00
CA SER A 155 -13.68 7.86 1.35
C SER A 155 -12.94 9.04 2.01
N ARG A 156 -11.64 9.20 1.74
CA ARG A 156 -10.82 10.29 2.28
C ARG A 156 -10.97 11.58 1.48
N ILE A 157 -11.15 11.47 0.16
CA ILE A 157 -11.28 12.63 -0.71
C ILE A 157 -12.64 13.32 -0.53
N ILE A 158 -13.70 12.57 -0.22
CA ILE A 158 -15.03 13.15 0.03
C ILE A 158 -15.05 13.92 1.36
N ASP A 159 -14.26 13.49 2.34
CA ASP A 159 -14.16 14.10 3.67
C ASP A 159 -12.90 14.99 3.79
N LEU A 160 -12.79 15.99 2.90
CA LEU A 160 -11.60 16.86 2.80
C LEU A 160 -11.28 17.60 4.10
N GLU A 161 -12.31 18.03 4.84
CA GLU A 161 -12.13 18.81 6.06
C GLU A 161 -11.45 17.99 7.17
N ASN A 162 -11.70 16.69 7.23
CA ASN A 162 -11.15 15.81 8.26
C ASN A 162 -10.02 14.89 7.76
N SER A 163 -9.67 14.95 6.47
CA SER A 163 -8.67 14.06 5.84
C SER A 163 -7.47 14.84 5.29
N PRO A 164 -6.52 15.30 6.13
CA PRO A 164 -5.31 16.00 5.68
C PRO A 164 -4.39 15.18 4.75
N GLU A 165 -4.64 13.88 4.63
CA GLU A 165 -3.99 12.97 3.67
C GLU A 165 -4.69 12.87 2.30
N TRP A 166 -5.76 13.63 2.05
CA TRP A 166 -6.58 13.54 0.82
C TRP A 166 -5.75 13.65 -0.47
N LYS A 167 -4.65 14.42 -0.48
CA LYS A 167 -3.75 14.54 -1.64
C LYS A 167 -3.10 13.20 -1.98
N SER A 168 -2.62 12.48 -0.97
CA SER A 168 -2.01 11.16 -1.15
C SER A 168 -3.06 10.13 -1.58
N ALA A 169 -4.27 10.20 -1.02
CA ALA A 169 -5.40 9.38 -1.47
C ALA A 169 -5.74 9.63 -2.96
N LEU A 170 -5.75 10.89 -3.38
CA LEU A 170 -6.02 11.26 -4.76
C LEU A 170 -4.96 10.74 -5.74
N GLU A 171 -3.68 10.83 -5.39
CA GLU A 171 -2.59 10.31 -6.23
C GLU A 171 -2.71 8.80 -6.47
N VAL A 172 -3.08 8.02 -5.44
CA VAL A 172 -3.27 6.58 -5.62
C VAL A 172 -4.52 6.25 -6.43
N LEU A 173 -5.61 7.01 -6.25
CA LEU A 173 -6.82 6.85 -7.06
C LEU A 173 -6.52 7.05 -8.55
N LEU A 174 -5.78 8.11 -8.88
CA LEU A 174 -5.34 8.37 -10.25
C LEU A 174 -4.49 7.21 -10.80
N THR A 175 -3.68 6.58 -9.95
CA THR A 175 -2.88 5.41 -10.33
C THR A 175 -3.76 4.20 -10.64
N CYS A 176 -4.79 3.94 -9.83
CA CYS A 176 -5.76 2.85 -10.05
C CYS A 176 -6.57 3.03 -11.33
N CYS A 177 -6.76 4.27 -11.79
CA CYS A 177 -7.55 4.58 -12.97
C CYS A 177 -6.79 4.45 -14.30
N ARG A 178 -5.45 4.31 -14.28
CA ARG A 178 -4.61 4.28 -15.49
C ARG A 178 -4.97 3.15 -16.46
N ASP A 179 -5.46 2.03 -15.95
CA ASP A 179 -5.82 0.86 -16.75
C ASP A 179 -7.32 0.76 -17.05
N GLY A 180 -8.10 1.82 -16.76
CA GLY A 180 -9.53 1.89 -17.04
C GLY A 180 -10.44 1.12 -16.08
N ALA A 181 -9.88 0.24 -15.25
CA ALA A 181 -10.59 -0.71 -14.40
C ALA A 181 -11.54 -0.08 -13.35
N VAL A 182 -11.30 1.18 -12.95
CA VAL A 182 -12.02 1.83 -11.84
C VAL A 182 -12.48 3.26 -12.20
N THR A 183 -12.64 3.55 -13.49
CA THR A 183 -12.96 4.89 -14.00
C THR A 183 -14.29 5.44 -13.49
N GLU A 184 -15.29 4.59 -13.26
CA GLU A 184 -16.60 4.98 -12.69
C GLU A 184 -16.48 5.62 -11.29
N ARG A 185 -15.45 5.24 -10.51
CA ARG A 185 -15.22 5.83 -9.17
C ARG A 185 -14.68 7.26 -9.23
N LEU A 186 -14.10 7.68 -10.35
CA LEU A 186 -13.73 9.09 -10.53
C LEU A 186 -14.96 9.98 -10.65
N ASP A 187 -16.04 9.48 -11.27
CA ASP A 187 -17.29 10.22 -11.37
C ASP A 187 -17.90 10.46 -9.99
N GLU A 188 -17.87 9.44 -9.10
CA GLU A 188 -18.31 9.58 -7.70
C GLU A 188 -17.54 10.70 -6.98
N VAL A 189 -16.20 10.71 -7.11
CA VAL A 189 -15.35 11.74 -6.48
C VAL A 189 -15.65 13.11 -7.05
N VAL A 190 -15.76 13.24 -8.37
CA VAL A 190 -16.04 14.53 -9.01
C VAL A 190 -17.41 15.06 -8.57
N GLN A 191 -18.44 14.22 -8.55
CA GLN A 191 -19.79 14.63 -8.11
C GLN A 191 -19.81 15.02 -6.63
N ALA A 192 -19.15 14.25 -5.76
CA ALA A 192 -19.07 14.56 -4.34
C ALA A 192 -18.31 15.87 -4.08
N VAL A 193 -17.16 16.07 -4.74
CA VAL A 193 -16.40 17.32 -4.64
C VAL A 193 -17.23 18.50 -5.13
N ILE A 194 -17.95 18.38 -6.25
CA ILE A 194 -18.85 19.43 -6.76
C ILE A 194 -19.96 19.75 -5.75
N ALA A 195 -20.58 18.74 -5.16
CA ALA A 195 -21.67 18.92 -4.19
C ALA A 195 -21.20 19.58 -2.88
N THR A 196 -19.98 19.26 -2.41
CA THR A 196 -19.39 19.84 -1.19
C THR A 196 -18.78 21.22 -1.44
N SER A 197 -18.45 21.54 -2.69
CA SER A 197 -17.87 22.83 -3.08
C SER A 197 -18.92 23.95 -3.11
N LYS A 198 -19.02 24.73 -2.04
CA LYS A 198 -19.78 26.00 -2.07
C LYS A 198 -19.18 27.02 -3.07
N CYS A 199 -17.94 26.85 -3.53
CA CYS A 199 -17.28 27.70 -4.52
C CYS A 199 -16.19 26.95 -5.30
N PHE A 200 -16.34 26.86 -6.63
CA PHE A 200 -15.39 26.21 -7.56
C PHE A 200 -13.99 26.86 -7.61
N ALA A 201 -13.90 28.13 -7.18
CA ALA A 201 -12.67 28.93 -7.17
C ALA A 201 -11.72 28.56 -6.02
N CYS A 202 -12.19 27.82 -5.01
CA CYS A 202 -11.38 27.38 -3.87
C CYS A 202 -10.82 25.96 -4.04
N LEU A 203 -11.14 25.29 -5.16
CA LEU A 203 -10.58 23.98 -5.46
C LEU A 203 -9.07 24.11 -5.72
N PRO A 204 -8.23 23.26 -5.11
CA PRO A 204 -6.81 23.16 -5.43
C PRO A 204 -6.63 22.94 -6.94
N VAL A 205 -5.63 23.57 -7.56
CA VAL A 205 -5.33 23.47 -9.01
C VAL A 205 -5.22 22.02 -9.49
N SER A 206 -4.80 21.10 -8.63
CA SER A 206 -4.77 19.65 -8.89
C SER A 206 -6.15 19.00 -9.09
N LEU A 207 -7.21 19.54 -8.47
CA LEU A 207 -8.60 19.13 -8.71
C LEU A 207 -9.20 19.81 -9.95
N HIS A 208 -8.75 21.02 -10.31
CA HIS A 208 -9.11 21.61 -11.62
C HIS A 208 -8.63 20.75 -12.77
N ALA A 209 -7.45 20.13 -12.68
CA ALA A 209 -6.98 19.20 -13.71
C ALA A 209 -7.86 17.95 -13.85
N ILE A 210 -8.40 17.42 -12.74
CA ILE A 210 -9.29 16.25 -12.77
C ILE A 210 -10.63 16.62 -13.41
N VAL A 211 -11.21 17.76 -13.02
CA VAL A 211 -12.43 18.28 -13.64
C VAL A 211 -12.17 18.63 -15.12
N HIS A 212 -11.07 19.29 -15.48
CA HIS A 212 -10.80 19.66 -16.87
C HIS A 212 -10.48 18.47 -17.78
N VAL A 213 -9.76 17.45 -17.29
CA VAL A 213 -9.33 16.30 -18.09
C VAL A 213 -10.44 15.25 -18.21
N PHE A 214 -11.26 15.05 -17.17
CA PHE A 214 -12.30 14.01 -17.18
C PHE A 214 -13.72 14.55 -17.35
N TRP A 215 -14.07 15.73 -16.81
CA TRP A 215 -15.44 16.25 -16.83
C TRP A 215 -15.80 16.97 -18.14
N LEU A 216 -14.89 17.77 -18.71
CA LEU A 216 -15.17 18.51 -19.96
C LEU A 216 -15.43 17.62 -21.19
N PRO A 217 -14.74 16.48 -21.40
CA PRO A 217 -15.08 15.57 -22.49
C PRO A 217 -16.41 14.86 -22.26
N TYR A 218 -16.70 14.43 -21.03
CA TYR A 218 -17.89 13.62 -20.71
C TYR A 218 -19.19 14.41 -20.83
N ASN A 219 -19.24 15.65 -20.34
CA ASN A 219 -20.42 16.50 -20.48
C ASN A 219 -20.58 17.12 -21.87
N ARG A 220 -19.49 17.27 -22.64
CA ARG A 220 -19.60 17.66 -24.05
C ARG A 220 -20.20 16.52 -24.89
N ILE A 221 -20.05 15.25 -24.51
CA ILE A 221 -20.69 14.12 -25.18
C ILE A 221 -22.18 14.00 -24.81
N ARG A 222 -22.54 14.20 -23.54
CA ARG A 222 -23.94 14.13 -23.08
C ARG A 222 -24.79 15.29 -23.63
N CYS A 223 -24.29 16.52 -23.57
CA CYS A 223 -25.02 17.69 -24.10
C CYS A 223 -25.16 17.67 -25.64
N TYR A 224 -24.24 17.02 -26.37
CA TYR A 224 -24.34 16.90 -27.84
C TYR A 224 -25.30 15.80 -28.31
N SER A 225 -25.77 14.90 -27.43
CA SER A 225 -26.67 13.81 -27.81
C SER A 225 -28.16 14.17 -27.81
N GLU A 226 -28.55 15.26 -27.13
CA GLU A 226 -29.97 15.63 -26.96
C GLU A 226 -30.43 16.79 -27.87
N THR A 227 -29.52 17.48 -28.56
CA THR A 227 -29.89 18.63 -29.40
C THR A 227 -29.03 18.78 -30.66
N MET A 228 -29.21 17.96 -31.70
CA MET A 228 -29.15 18.37 -33.13
C MET A 228 -29.46 17.23 -34.13
N PRO A 229 -29.99 17.55 -35.33
CA PRO A 229 -30.34 16.60 -36.39
C PRO A 229 -29.10 16.13 -37.20
N PRO A 230 -29.18 15.02 -37.97
CA PRO A 230 -28.04 14.50 -38.75
C PRO A 230 -27.68 15.46 -39.90
N PRO A 231 -26.40 15.62 -40.31
CA PRO A 231 -25.41 14.55 -40.49
C PRO A 231 -23.95 14.96 -40.20
N LEU A 232 -23.31 14.47 -39.11
CA LEU A 232 -21.85 14.59 -38.92
C LEU A 232 -21.22 13.34 -38.30
N VAL A 233 -21.56 12.16 -38.83
CA VAL A 233 -21.02 10.85 -38.40
C VAL A 233 -19.55 10.63 -38.84
N GLY A 234 -18.91 11.59 -39.49
CA GLY A 234 -17.62 11.39 -40.16
C GLY A 234 -16.33 11.56 -39.35
N ARG A 235 -16.35 11.89 -38.05
CA ARG A 235 -15.13 12.38 -37.36
C ARG A 235 -14.77 11.75 -36.01
N TRP A 236 -15.11 10.47 -35.79
CA TRP A 236 -14.70 9.70 -34.59
C TRP A 236 -13.72 8.56 -34.88
N ARG A 237 -12.82 8.75 -35.85
CA ARG A 237 -11.65 7.88 -36.09
C ARG A 237 -10.35 8.58 -35.66
N MET A 238 -10.27 9.06 -34.42
CA MET A 238 -9.03 9.71 -33.94
C MET A 238 -8.75 9.54 -32.44
N MET A 239 -9.24 8.45 -31.83
CA MET A 239 -8.90 8.07 -30.44
C MET A 239 -8.07 6.78 -30.32
N ARG A 240 -7.51 6.27 -31.42
CA ARG A 240 -6.54 5.16 -31.40
C ARG A 240 -5.07 5.59 -31.55
N HIS A 241 -4.78 6.89 -31.57
CA HIS A 241 -3.44 7.40 -31.87
C HIS A 241 -2.68 8.07 -30.71
N TRP A 242 -3.28 8.14 -29.51
CA TRP A 242 -2.67 8.76 -28.32
C TRP A 242 -1.80 7.81 -27.46
N GLN A 243 -1.64 6.54 -27.86
CA GLN A 243 -0.83 5.52 -27.15
C GLN A 243 0.67 5.52 -27.51
N ARG A 244 1.24 6.60 -28.08
CA ARG A 244 2.66 6.56 -28.54
C ARG A 244 3.64 7.55 -27.96
N TRP A 245 3.23 8.45 -27.07
CA TRP A 245 4.16 9.34 -26.38
C TRP A 245 3.59 9.70 -25.01
N TYR A 246 4.01 8.96 -23.98
CA TYR A 246 4.18 9.27 -22.56
C TYR A 246 4.04 8.02 -21.71
#